data_AF-A0A2X3EWE7-F1
#
_entry.id   AF-A0A2X3EWE7-F1
#
_cell.length_a   1.000
_cell.length_b   1.000
_cell.length_c   1.000
_cell.angle_alpha   90.00
_cell.angle_beta   90.00
_cell.angle_gamma   90.00
#
_symmetry.space_group_name_H-M   'P 1'
#
loop_
_entity.id
_entity.type
_entity.pdbx_description
1 polymer ?
#
loop_
_entity_poly.entity_id
_entity_poly.type
_entity_poly.pdbx_seq_one_letter_code
_entity_poly.pdbx_strand_id
1 'polypeptide(L)'
;MSQVESCVSSSSLPIEQLLEVIGTISDTNYSRYYLKRFDFDTGIGWKETRSNILEQFSGKRKASERATYSNLVSITKALMFLGKHYCEIFPLTANEHSVLVANANKIKYDGKPYSECFPLFVSPEDLTVSSLPVLTHIEYKKSGIIFFFSTPRRVSERVEKLEKVQGVLRKVSYREDIKKQFIDTVFIPKEHNRIEFKISTEIGKRDIDNEMARLQDTFVEILSKNGISLKDSNSNKSK
;
A
#
# COMPACT_ATOMS: atom_id res chain seq x y z
N MET A 1 6.80 -47.39 -2.62
CA MET A 1 7.46 -46.53 -1.63
C MET A 1 6.75 -45.20 -1.63
N SER A 2 6.08 -44.93 -0.52
CA SER A 2 5.08 -43.87 -0.33
C SER A 2 5.74 -42.53 -0.05
N GLN A 3 5.02 -41.49 -0.44
CA GLN A 3 5.22 -40.07 -0.16
C GLN A 3 5.78 -39.78 1.23
N VAL A 4 6.68 -38.80 1.30
CA VAL A 4 6.73 -37.87 2.42
C VAL A 4 6.55 -36.48 1.82
N GLU A 5 5.28 -36.09 1.69
CA GLU A 5 4.89 -34.70 1.82
C GLU A 5 5.28 -34.24 3.23
N SER A 6 5.98 -33.13 3.34
CA SER A 6 6.00 -32.35 4.59
C SER A 6 5.56 -30.93 4.27
N CYS A 7 4.24 -30.76 4.24
CA CYS A 7 3.57 -29.48 4.35
C CYS A 7 3.56 -29.08 5.83
N VAL A 8 4.40 -28.13 6.28
CA VAL A 8 4.16 -27.36 7.53
C VAL A 8 4.80 -25.95 7.42
N SER A 9 3.94 -24.97 7.13
CA SER A 9 3.92 -23.56 7.51
C SER A 9 5.18 -22.84 8.06
N SER A 10 5.69 -21.86 7.30
CA SER A 10 6.13 -20.56 7.83
C SER A 10 5.61 -19.45 6.91
N SER A 11 4.47 -18.86 7.26
CA SER A 11 3.81 -17.76 6.52
C SER A 11 4.57 -16.43 6.70
N SER A 12 5.89 -16.43 6.50
CA SER A 12 6.70 -15.22 6.43
C SER A 12 6.82 -14.81 4.97
N LEU A 13 6.27 -13.65 4.62
CA LEU A 13 6.48 -13.02 3.32
C LEU A 13 8.00 -12.73 3.16
N PRO A 14 8.55 -12.76 1.94
CA PRO A 14 9.97 -12.51 1.72
C PRO A 14 10.40 -11.13 2.22
N ILE A 15 11.43 -11.06 3.07
CA ILE A 15 11.97 -9.80 3.62
C ILE A 15 12.40 -8.87 2.49
N GLU A 16 12.96 -9.42 1.42
CA GLU A 16 13.38 -8.72 0.22
C GLU A 16 12.22 -7.95 -0.42
N GLN A 17 11.03 -8.56 -0.46
CA GLN A 17 9.83 -7.97 -1.06
C GLN A 17 9.24 -6.88 -0.15
N LEU A 18 9.26 -7.07 1.18
CA LEU A 18 8.88 -6.00 2.12
C LEU A 18 9.79 -4.78 1.97
N LEU A 19 11.10 -4.99 1.84
CA LEU A 19 12.04 -3.91 1.61
C LEU A 19 11.81 -3.25 0.24
N GLU A 20 11.51 -4.01 -0.81
CA GLU A 20 11.15 -3.43 -2.11
C GLU A 20 9.93 -2.51 -2.01
N VAL A 21 8.88 -2.96 -1.29
CA VAL A 21 7.69 -2.15 -1.02
C VAL A 21 8.05 -0.88 -0.24
N ILE A 22 8.80 -0.99 0.87
CA ILE A 22 9.21 0.18 1.68
C ILE A 22 10.00 1.19 0.82
N GLY A 23 10.88 0.71 -0.04
CA GLY A 23 11.67 1.55 -0.94
C GLY A 23 10.85 2.26 -2.00
N THR A 24 9.67 1.73 -2.33
CA THR A 24 8.76 2.30 -3.32
C THR A 24 7.81 3.32 -2.69
N ILE A 25 7.27 3.05 -1.50
CA ILE A 25 6.18 3.86 -0.92
C ILE A 25 6.65 5.06 -0.08
N SER A 26 7.93 5.16 0.23
CA SER A 26 8.44 6.16 1.18
C SER A 26 9.88 6.59 0.87
N ASP A 27 10.15 7.88 1.10
CA ASP A 27 11.50 8.43 1.01
C ASP A 27 12.47 7.68 1.92
N THR A 28 13.71 7.52 1.44
CA THR A 28 14.77 6.85 2.19
C THR A 28 14.94 7.41 3.59
N ASN A 29 14.99 8.73 3.77
CA ASN A 29 15.18 9.33 5.09
C ASN A 29 14.01 9.06 6.04
N TYR A 30 12.78 9.08 5.50
CA TYR A 30 11.57 8.83 6.29
C TYR A 30 11.48 7.35 6.67
N SER A 31 11.70 6.43 5.72
CA SER A 31 11.75 4.98 5.97
C SER A 31 12.81 4.64 7.03
N ARG A 32 14.01 5.24 6.93
CA ARG A 32 15.10 5.04 7.90
C ARG A 32 14.73 5.46 9.31
N TYR A 33 13.95 6.53 9.47
CA TYR A 33 13.50 6.97 10.78
C TYR A 33 12.67 5.90 11.50
N TYR A 34 11.72 5.27 10.79
CA TYR A 34 10.91 4.18 11.33
C TYR A 34 11.73 2.91 11.57
N LEU A 35 12.60 2.53 10.62
CA LEU A 35 13.47 1.37 10.73
C LEU A 35 14.39 1.46 11.97
N LYS A 36 15.04 2.61 12.19
CA LYS A 36 15.91 2.82 13.35
C LYS A 36 15.19 2.72 14.69
N ARG A 37 13.90 3.09 14.78
CA ARG A 37 13.13 2.98 16.03
C ARG A 37 12.98 1.54 16.51
N PHE A 38 13.16 0.57 15.62
CA PHE A 38 13.13 -0.87 15.90
C PHE A 38 14.51 -1.52 15.72
N ASP A 39 15.58 -0.73 15.78
CA ASP A 39 16.98 -1.18 15.75
C ASP A 39 17.39 -1.89 14.43
N PHE A 40 16.67 -1.63 13.33
CA PHE A 40 17.14 -2.03 12.01
C PHE A 40 18.36 -1.20 11.61
N ASP A 41 19.34 -1.88 11.02
CA ASP A 41 20.56 -1.26 10.57
C ASP A 41 20.34 -0.57 9.23
N THR A 42 20.53 0.76 9.20
CA THR A 42 20.31 1.57 8.01
C THR A 42 21.58 2.28 7.57
N GLY A 43 21.88 2.20 6.27
CA GLY A 43 22.99 2.92 5.65
C GLY A 43 22.65 4.38 5.28
N ILE A 44 23.50 5.00 4.45
CA ILE A 44 23.32 6.37 3.94
C ILE A 44 22.20 6.42 2.89
N GLY A 45 22.08 5.39 2.06
CA GLY A 45 21.07 5.27 1.00
C GLY A 45 20.15 4.05 1.15
N TRP A 46 19.14 3.95 0.29
CA TRP A 46 18.20 2.82 0.31
C TRP A 46 18.89 1.49 0.01
N LYS A 47 19.80 1.47 -0.98
CA LYS A 47 20.55 0.27 -1.37
C LYS A 47 21.33 -0.33 -0.19
N GLU A 48 22.03 0.52 0.56
CA GLU A 48 22.81 0.11 1.73
C GLU A 48 21.89 -0.30 2.89
N THR A 49 20.82 0.46 3.14
CA THR A 49 19.79 0.12 4.13
C THR A 49 19.20 -1.27 3.87
N ARG A 50 18.83 -1.55 2.61
CA ARG A 50 18.33 -2.87 2.21
C ARG A 50 19.37 -3.97 2.46
N SER A 51 20.61 -3.75 2.06
CA SER A 51 21.70 -4.72 2.25
C SER A 51 21.95 -5.03 3.73
N ASN A 52 22.03 -4.00 4.58
CA ASN A 52 22.30 -4.17 6.01
C ASN A 52 21.17 -4.95 6.71
N ILE A 53 19.91 -4.66 6.38
CA ILE A 53 18.77 -5.38 6.97
C ILE A 53 18.77 -6.85 6.52
N LEU A 54 19.06 -7.13 5.25
CA LEU A 54 19.19 -8.51 4.76
C LEU A 54 20.33 -9.25 5.48
N GLU A 55 21.47 -8.58 5.72
CA GLU A 55 22.56 -9.14 6.52
C GLU A 55 22.13 -9.45 7.97
N GLN A 56 21.33 -8.58 8.60
CA GLN A 56 20.78 -8.83 9.94
C GLN A 56 19.90 -10.08 9.97
N PHE A 57 18.99 -10.24 9.01
CA PHE A 57 18.13 -11.42 8.95
C PHE A 57 18.86 -12.71 8.54
N SER A 58 19.94 -12.61 7.76
CA SER A 58 20.78 -13.75 7.39
C SER A 58 21.76 -14.19 8.50
N GLY A 59 21.82 -13.47 9.62
CA GLY A 59 22.75 -13.75 10.72
C GLY A 59 24.20 -13.32 10.48
N LYS A 60 24.50 -12.73 9.32
CA LYS A 60 25.83 -12.16 9.00
C LYS A 60 26.13 -10.89 9.79
N ARG A 61 25.09 -10.22 10.29
CA ARG A 61 25.19 -9.06 11.18
C ARG A 61 24.36 -9.28 12.43
N LYS A 62 24.81 -8.75 13.57
CA LYS A 62 24.07 -8.82 14.83
C LYS A 62 22.72 -8.09 14.68
N ALA A 63 21.62 -8.83 14.78
CA ALA A 63 20.28 -8.27 14.87
C ALA A 63 19.91 -7.99 16.35
N SER A 64 19.26 -6.85 16.61
CA SER A 64 18.61 -6.59 17.90
C SER A 64 17.36 -7.46 18.04
N GLU A 65 16.95 -7.76 19.27
CA GLU A 65 15.66 -8.43 19.56
C GLU A 65 14.45 -7.65 19.02
N ARG A 66 14.61 -6.35 18.75
CA ARG A 66 13.57 -5.49 18.18
C ARG A 66 13.56 -5.50 16.65
N ALA A 67 14.63 -5.94 16.00
CA ALA A 67 14.74 -6.03 14.54
C ALA A 67 14.08 -7.31 14.00
N THR A 68 12.78 -7.48 14.26
CA THR A 68 12.02 -8.69 13.93
C THR A 68 11.24 -8.54 12.64
N TYR A 69 10.93 -9.66 12.00
CA TYR A 69 10.05 -9.69 10.83
C TYR A 69 8.68 -9.01 11.09
N SER A 70 8.08 -9.27 12.26
CA SER A 70 6.80 -8.65 12.65
C SER A 70 6.88 -7.11 12.73
N ASN A 71 7.99 -6.58 13.24
CA ASN A 71 8.22 -5.13 13.27
C ASN A 71 8.46 -4.58 11.86
N LEU A 72 9.12 -5.32 10.97
CA LEU A 72 9.27 -4.91 9.57
C LEU A 72 7.92 -4.83 8.84
N VAL A 73 7.03 -5.82 9.04
CA VAL A 73 5.65 -5.82 8.52
C VAL A 73 4.88 -4.61 9.07
N SER A 74 4.99 -4.35 10.38
CA SER A 74 4.32 -3.22 11.04
C SER A 74 4.80 -1.87 10.50
N ILE A 75 6.11 -1.73 10.27
CA ILE A 75 6.71 -0.54 9.66
C ILE A 75 6.22 -0.38 8.22
N THR A 76 6.16 -1.46 7.44
CA THR A 76 5.65 -1.42 6.05
C THR A 76 4.23 -0.86 6.01
N LYS A 77 3.31 -1.39 6.83
CA LYS A 77 1.93 -0.90 6.92
C LYS A 77 1.86 0.56 7.41
N ALA A 78 2.70 0.92 8.38
CA ALA A 78 2.76 2.30 8.87
C ALA A 78 3.21 3.27 7.79
N LEU A 79 4.20 2.90 6.98
CA LEU A 79 4.69 3.71 5.85
C LEU A 79 3.66 3.76 4.71
N MET A 80 2.91 2.67 4.47
CA MET A 80 1.78 2.69 3.52
C MET A 80 0.69 3.69 3.91
N PHE A 81 0.52 3.95 5.21
CA PHE A 81 -0.46 4.93 5.70
C PHE A 81 0.11 6.35 5.82
N LEU A 82 1.34 6.47 6.31
CA LEU A 82 2.00 7.75 6.62
C LEU A 82 2.89 8.28 5.49
N GLY A 83 3.00 7.54 4.40
CA GLY A 83 3.73 7.93 3.21
C GLY A 83 3.22 9.24 2.61
N LYS A 84 3.87 9.67 1.53
CA LYS A 84 3.50 10.91 0.85
C LYS A 84 2.18 10.74 0.12
N HIS A 85 1.12 11.24 0.73
CA HIS A 85 -0.23 11.23 0.17
C HIS A 85 -0.78 12.65 -0.01
N TYR A 86 -1.56 12.84 -1.08
CA TYR A 86 -2.55 13.90 -1.12
C TYR A 86 -3.72 13.50 -0.22
N CYS A 87 -4.17 14.40 0.64
CA CYS A 87 -5.18 14.12 1.65
C CYS A 87 -6.38 15.05 1.47
N GLU A 88 -7.57 14.47 1.37
CA GLU A 88 -8.84 15.20 1.47
C GLU A 88 -9.62 14.76 2.70
N ILE A 89 -10.23 15.73 3.36
CA ILE A 89 -11.02 15.51 4.57
C ILE A 89 -12.48 15.66 4.24
N PHE A 90 -13.25 14.63 4.57
CA PHE A 90 -14.68 14.61 4.40
C PHE A 90 -15.39 14.62 5.76
N PRO A 91 -16.15 15.67 6.10
CA PRO A 91 -16.88 15.70 7.37
C PRO A 91 -18.03 14.67 7.36
N LEU A 92 -18.28 14.08 8.52
CA LEU A 92 -19.42 13.21 8.78
C LEU A 92 -20.33 13.82 9.85
N THR A 93 -21.61 13.49 9.80
CA THR A 93 -22.47 13.65 10.96
C THR A 93 -22.07 12.65 12.06
N ALA A 94 -22.37 12.96 13.31
CA ALA A 94 -22.10 12.06 14.43
C ALA A 94 -22.77 10.68 14.27
N ASN A 95 -23.95 10.65 13.62
CA ASN A 95 -24.66 9.40 13.34
C ASN A 95 -23.98 8.57 12.24
N GLU A 96 -23.55 9.19 11.14
CA GLU A 96 -22.82 8.48 10.09
C GLU A 96 -21.51 7.91 10.62
N HIS A 97 -20.77 8.70 11.42
CA HIS A 97 -19.53 8.26 12.03
C HIS A 97 -19.74 7.07 12.97
N SER A 98 -20.73 7.15 13.88
CA SER A 98 -20.99 6.07 14.84
C SER A 98 -21.43 4.78 14.14
N VAL A 99 -22.30 4.86 13.13
CA VAL A 99 -22.73 3.72 12.31
C VAL A 99 -21.54 3.11 11.57
N LEU A 100 -20.70 3.93 10.96
CA LEU A 100 -19.54 3.49 10.20
C LEU A 100 -18.52 2.78 11.10
N VAL A 101 -18.16 3.38 12.24
CA VAL A 101 -17.24 2.79 13.22
C VAL A 101 -17.79 1.48 13.80
N ALA A 102 -19.09 1.42 14.10
CA ALA A 102 -19.73 0.23 14.67
C ALA A 102 -19.85 -0.95 13.68
N ASN A 103 -19.85 -0.68 12.36
CA ASN A 103 -20.04 -1.70 11.34
C ASN A 103 -18.78 -1.99 10.50
N ALA A 104 -17.70 -1.22 10.68
CA ALA A 104 -16.47 -1.42 9.91
C ALA A 104 -15.93 -2.87 9.99
N ASN A 105 -15.98 -3.49 11.16
CA ASN A 105 -15.55 -4.88 11.38
C ASN A 105 -16.44 -5.94 10.70
N LYS A 106 -17.60 -5.54 10.18
CA LYS A 106 -18.53 -6.41 9.45
C LYS A 106 -18.45 -6.20 7.94
N ILE A 107 -17.64 -5.26 7.46
CA ILE A 107 -17.48 -4.99 6.03
C ILE A 107 -16.92 -6.23 5.35
N LYS A 108 -17.74 -6.82 4.49
CA LYS A 108 -17.36 -7.90 3.58
C LYS A 108 -16.78 -7.27 2.33
N TYR A 109 -15.59 -7.72 1.95
CA TYR A 109 -14.94 -7.38 0.70
C TYR A 109 -14.13 -8.58 0.21
N ASP A 110 -14.01 -8.71 -1.11
CA ASP A 110 -13.13 -9.66 -1.75
C ASP A 110 -12.10 -8.90 -2.57
N GLY A 111 -10.92 -8.72 -1.96
CA GLY A 111 -9.80 -7.98 -2.54
C GLY A 111 -8.75 -8.85 -3.21
N LYS A 112 -9.05 -10.10 -3.58
CA LYS A 112 -8.06 -11.01 -4.16
C LYS A 112 -7.59 -10.54 -5.55
N PRO A 113 -6.31 -10.77 -5.92
CA PRO A 113 -5.25 -11.39 -5.11
C PRO A 113 -4.58 -10.42 -4.11
N TYR A 114 -4.87 -9.11 -4.17
CA TYR A 114 -4.21 -8.09 -3.36
C TYR A 114 -4.30 -8.37 -1.84
N SER A 115 -5.47 -8.79 -1.37
CA SER A 115 -5.70 -9.07 0.06
C SER A 115 -4.89 -10.26 0.58
N GLU A 116 -4.54 -11.22 -0.28
CA GLU A 116 -3.75 -12.40 0.09
C GLU A 116 -2.26 -12.08 0.19
N CYS A 117 -1.77 -11.15 -0.63
CA CYS A 117 -0.36 -10.74 -0.63
C CYS A 117 -0.04 -9.62 0.37
N PHE A 118 -1.04 -8.90 0.90
CA PHE A 118 -0.81 -7.71 1.73
C PHE A 118 0.09 -7.99 2.96
N PRO A 119 1.12 -7.16 3.25
CA PRO A 119 1.43 -5.86 2.67
C PRO A 119 2.48 -5.91 1.54
N LEU A 120 2.47 -6.92 0.68
CA LEU A 120 3.26 -6.93 -0.55
C LEU A 120 2.47 -6.39 -1.74
N PHE A 121 3.20 -6.07 -2.79
CA PHE A 121 2.62 -5.86 -4.12
C PHE A 121 2.42 -7.19 -4.84
N VAL A 122 1.35 -7.27 -5.63
CA VAL A 122 1.11 -8.40 -6.52
C VAL A 122 1.99 -8.26 -7.76
N SER A 123 2.24 -9.38 -8.44
CA SER A 123 3.03 -9.38 -9.67
C SER A 123 2.35 -8.53 -10.75
N PRO A 124 3.10 -7.86 -11.65
CA PRO A 124 2.52 -7.02 -12.70
C PRO A 124 1.48 -7.72 -13.59
N GLU A 125 1.61 -9.03 -13.78
CA GLU A 125 0.72 -9.89 -14.55
C GLU A 125 -0.65 -10.06 -13.88
N ASP A 126 -0.68 -10.02 -12.55
CA ASP A 126 -1.88 -10.18 -11.72
C ASP A 126 -2.59 -8.83 -11.45
N LEU A 127 -2.00 -7.72 -11.89
CA LEU A 127 -2.65 -6.41 -11.78
C LEU A 127 -3.88 -6.32 -12.66
N THR A 128 -5.02 -6.04 -12.05
CA THR A 128 -6.28 -5.81 -12.76
C THR A 128 -6.11 -4.77 -13.85
N VAL A 129 -6.87 -4.93 -14.93
CA VAL A 129 -6.90 -3.98 -16.04
C VAL A 129 -7.75 -2.75 -15.72
N SER A 130 -8.66 -2.84 -14.75
CA SER A 130 -9.42 -1.72 -14.23
C SER A 130 -8.53 -0.86 -13.35
N SER A 131 -8.33 0.40 -13.69
CA SER A 131 -7.65 1.39 -12.82
C SER A 131 -8.54 1.86 -11.67
N LEU A 132 -9.31 0.93 -11.09
CA LEU A 132 -10.19 1.17 -9.96
C LEU A 132 -9.47 0.75 -8.67
N PRO A 133 -9.56 1.52 -7.59
CA PRO A 133 -9.05 1.12 -6.28
C PRO A 133 -9.69 -0.20 -5.82
N VAL A 134 -8.88 -1.13 -5.32
CA VAL A 134 -9.35 -2.41 -4.77
C VAL A 134 -9.09 -2.46 -3.28
N LEU A 135 -10.16 -2.57 -2.47
CA LEU A 135 -10.02 -2.70 -1.02
C LEU A 135 -9.23 -3.97 -0.69
N THR A 136 -8.05 -3.77 -0.11
CA THR A 136 -7.03 -4.80 0.08
C THR A 136 -6.98 -5.27 1.53
N HIS A 137 -7.04 -4.34 2.48
CA HIS A 137 -6.97 -4.66 3.90
C HIS A 137 -7.71 -3.63 4.74
N ILE A 138 -8.24 -4.04 5.90
CA ILE A 138 -8.79 -3.14 6.92
C ILE A 138 -8.04 -3.37 8.22
N GLU A 139 -7.44 -2.32 8.77
CA GLU A 139 -6.69 -2.35 10.02
C GLU A 139 -7.36 -1.51 11.10
N TYR A 140 -7.49 -2.11 12.30
CA TYR A 140 -8.09 -1.48 13.47
C TYR A 140 -7.01 -1.05 14.43
N LYS A 141 -6.92 0.27 14.68
CA LYS A 141 -5.99 0.86 15.64
C LYS A 141 -6.76 1.57 16.75
N LYS A 142 -6.06 1.87 17.85
CA LYS A 142 -6.62 2.70 18.93
C LYS A 142 -7.09 4.07 18.41
N SER A 143 -6.37 4.65 17.46
CA SER A 143 -6.64 5.96 16.87
C SER A 143 -7.81 5.98 15.88
N GLY A 144 -8.19 4.84 15.31
CA GLY A 144 -9.19 4.77 14.25
C GLY A 144 -9.03 3.54 13.37
N ILE A 145 -9.71 3.57 12.23
CA ILE A 145 -9.83 2.46 11.28
C ILE A 145 -9.18 2.88 9.97
N ILE A 146 -8.28 2.05 9.45
CA ILE A 146 -7.57 2.30 8.19
C ILE A 146 -8.01 1.27 7.17
N PHE A 147 -8.47 1.74 6.01
CA PHE A 147 -8.76 0.93 4.84
C PHE A 147 -7.61 1.14 3.85
N PHE A 148 -6.95 0.06 3.45
CA PHE A 148 -5.90 0.06 2.45
C PHE A 148 -6.47 -0.36 1.11
N PHE A 149 -6.24 0.46 0.10
CA PHE A 149 -6.64 0.20 -1.28
C PHE A 149 -5.39 0.00 -2.14
N SER A 150 -5.45 -1.01 -3.00
CA SER A 150 -4.48 -1.21 -4.08
C SER A 150 -5.06 -0.62 -5.35
N THR A 151 -4.41 0.38 -5.90
CA THR A 151 -4.87 1.09 -7.11
C THR A 151 -3.87 0.85 -8.24
N PRO A 152 -4.16 -0.04 -9.20
CA PRO A 152 -3.29 -0.27 -10.34
C PRO A 152 -3.39 0.89 -11.33
N ARG A 153 -2.25 1.48 -11.68
CA ARG A 153 -2.17 2.61 -12.63
C ARG A 153 -1.15 2.33 -13.72
N ARG A 154 -1.34 2.94 -14.88
CA ARG A 154 -0.33 2.96 -15.94
C ARG A 154 0.58 4.16 -15.74
N VAL A 155 1.89 3.92 -15.76
CA VAL A 155 2.91 4.96 -15.62
C VAL A 155 3.89 4.83 -16.77
N SER A 156 4.22 5.95 -17.40
CA SER A 156 5.24 5.99 -18.44
C SER A 156 6.61 6.15 -17.78
N GLU A 157 7.43 5.11 -17.80
CA GLU A 157 8.76 5.12 -17.18
C GLU A 157 9.86 4.97 -18.22
N ARG A 158 11.01 5.59 -17.92
CA ARG A 158 12.20 5.43 -18.74
C ARG A 158 12.87 4.12 -18.33
N VAL A 159 12.84 3.13 -19.20
CA VAL A 159 13.47 1.83 -18.97
C VAL A 159 14.82 1.79 -19.69
N GLU A 160 15.83 1.20 -19.04
CA GLU A 160 17.13 0.93 -19.66
C GLU A 160 17.27 -0.58 -19.88
N LYS A 161 17.30 -1.02 -21.14
CA LYS A 161 17.49 -2.43 -21.49
C LYS A 161 18.76 -2.62 -22.30
N LEU A 162 19.38 -3.80 -22.15
CA LEU A 162 20.45 -4.25 -23.04
C LEU A 162 19.81 -5.00 -24.19
N GLU A 163 19.82 -4.41 -25.37
CA GLU A 163 19.25 -5.01 -26.58
C GLU A 163 20.32 -5.15 -27.66
N LYS A 164 20.20 -6.18 -28.49
CA LYS A 164 21.05 -6.31 -29.68
C LYS A 164 20.51 -5.41 -30.79
N VAL A 165 21.14 -4.25 -30.95
CA VAL A 165 20.87 -3.35 -32.06
C VAL A 165 21.92 -3.61 -33.14
N GLN A 166 21.47 -4.10 -34.30
CA GLN A 166 22.36 -4.50 -35.42
C GLN A 166 23.43 -5.54 -35.00
N GLY A 167 23.04 -6.51 -34.19
CA GLY A 167 23.93 -7.60 -33.74
C GLY A 167 24.86 -7.23 -32.58
N VAL A 168 24.98 -5.95 -32.21
CA VAL A 168 25.79 -5.48 -31.08
C VAL A 168 24.91 -5.23 -29.87
N LEU A 169 25.30 -5.77 -28.70
CA LEU A 169 24.59 -5.51 -27.45
C LEU A 169 24.81 -4.04 -27.05
N ARG A 170 23.73 -3.25 -27.07
CA ARG A 170 23.75 -1.84 -26.72
C ARG A 170 22.79 -1.58 -25.56
N LYS A 171 23.17 -0.64 -24.70
CA LYS A 171 22.27 -0.11 -23.68
C LYS A 171 21.34 0.90 -24.36
N VAL A 172 20.06 0.56 -24.45
CA VAL A 172 19.03 1.41 -25.03
C VAL A 172 18.16 1.95 -23.91
N SER A 173 17.68 3.19 -24.08
CA SER A 173 16.80 3.82 -23.11
C SER A 173 15.62 4.46 -23.83
N TYR A 174 14.42 3.99 -23.50
CA TYR A 174 13.17 4.45 -24.10
C TYR A 174 12.06 4.52 -23.03
N ARG A 175 10.95 5.19 -23.35
CA ARG A 175 9.79 5.25 -22.45
C ARG A 175 8.88 4.05 -22.73
N GLU A 176 8.51 3.33 -21.68
CA GLU A 176 7.61 2.20 -21.71
C GLU A 176 6.46 2.46 -20.72
N ASP A 177 5.22 2.24 -21.16
CA ASP A 177 4.06 2.33 -20.29
C ASP A 177 3.93 1.01 -19.51
N ILE A 178 4.13 1.07 -18.21
CA ILE A 178 4.07 -0.08 -17.31
C ILE A 178 2.94 0.05 -16.31
N LYS A 179 2.35 -1.08 -15.91
CA LYS A 179 1.38 -1.12 -14.83
C LYS A 179 2.10 -1.18 -13.50
N LYS A 180 1.69 -0.35 -12.55
CA LYS A 180 2.19 -0.34 -11.17
C LYS A 180 1.04 -0.33 -10.18
N GLN A 181 1.24 -0.98 -9.04
CA GLN A 181 0.36 -0.91 -7.90
C GLN A 181 0.72 0.30 -7.04
N PHE A 182 -0.28 1.11 -6.70
CA PHE A 182 -0.17 2.18 -5.72
C PHE A 182 -1.01 1.84 -4.50
N ILE A 183 -0.59 2.33 -3.34
CA ILE A 183 -1.38 2.21 -2.11
C ILE A 183 -2.04 3.54 -1.83
N ASP A 184 -3.36 3.50 -1.77
CA ASP A 184 -4.20 4.59 -1.30
C ASP A 184 -4.85 4.16 0.02
N THR A 185 -5.23 5.11 0.87
CA THR A 185 -5.82 4.79 2.16
C THR A 185 -7.04 5.65 2.48
N VAL A 186 -8.00 5.07 3.20
CA VAL A 186 -9.10 5.80 3.82
C VAL A 186 -8.99 5.62 5.32
N PHE A 187 -8.92 6.71 6.07
CA PHE A 187 -8.80 6.69 7.53
C PHE A 187 -10.00 7.33 8.21
N ILE A 188 -10.55 6.60 9.18
CA ILE A 188 -11.67 7.03 10.01
C ILE A 188 -11.15 7.18 11.44
N PRO A 189 -10.80 8.40 11.87
CA PRO A 189 -10.40 8.64 13.24
C PRO A 189 -11.52 8.31 14.22
N LYS A 190 -11.17 7.73 15.37
CA LYS A 190 -12.15 7.30 16.37
C LYS A 190 -12.84 8.48 17.08
N GLU A 191 -12.14 9.60 17.24
CA GLU A 191 -12.58 10.74 18.05
C GLU A 191 -13.02 11.95 17.21
N HIS A 192 -12.96 11.85 15.88
CA HIS A 192 -13.34 12.94 14.99
C HIS A 192 -14.33 12.44 13.94
N ASN A 193 -15.44 13.17 13.78
CA ASN A 193 -16.50 12.85 12.83
C ASN A 193 -16.08 13.24 11.41
N ARG A 194 -15.09 12.52 10.86
CA ARG A 194 -14.57 12.75 9.51
C ARG A 194 -14.03 11.46 8.89
N ILE A 195 -13.82 11.50 7.60
CA ILE A 195 -13.07 10.53 6.81
C ILE A 195 -11.89 11.27 6.19
N GLU A 196 -10.71 10.65 6.19
CA GLU A 196 -9.51 11.16 5.53
C GLU A 196 -9.20 10.25 4.35
N PHE A 197 -9.41 10.75 3.13
CA PHE A 197 -9.07 10.05 1.89
C PHE A 197 -7.65 10.44 1.48
N LYS A 198 -6.81 9.45 1.20
CA LYS A 198 -5.38 9.63 0.94
C LYS A 198 -4.99 8.87 -0.31
N ILE A 199 -4.48 9.58 -1.31
CA ILE A 199 -3.96 8.97 -2.54
C ILE A 199 -2.46 9.22 -2.68
N SER A 200 -1.72 8.26 -3.23
CA SER A 200 -0.27 8.37 -3.41
C SER A 200 0.11 9.63 -4.20
N THR A 201 1.16 10.34 -3.77
CA THR A 201 1.69 11.54 -4.46
C THR A 201 2.46 11.25 -5.74
N GLU A 202 2.72 9.98 -6.06
CA GLU A 202 3.38 9.55 -7.29
C GLU A 202 2.47 9.62 -8.53
N ILE A 203 1.39 10.40 -8.43
CA ILE A 203 0.48 10.73 -9.52
C ILE A 203 0.72 12.16 -10.00
N GLY A 204 0.44 12.39 -11.29
CA GLY A 204 0.49 13.74 -11.84
C GLY A 204 -0.53 14.65 -11.17
N LYS A 205 -0.18 15.93 -10.96
CA LYS A 205 -1.09 16.92 -10.35
C LYS A 205 -2.46 17.02 -11.03
N ARG A 206 -2.53 16.72 -12.33
CA ARG A 206 -3.77 16.75 -13.13
C ARG A 206 -4.70 15.56 -12.86
N ASP A 207 -4.17 14.49 -12.30
CA ASP A 207 -4.89 13.24 -12.08
C ASP A 207 -5.38 13.08 -10.64
N ILE A 208 -4.89 13.92 -9.71
CA ILE A 208 -5.24 13.89 -8.28
C ILE A 208 -6.76 13.89 -8.08
N ASP A 209 -7.46 14.87 -8.63
CA ASP A 209 -8.90 15.03 -8.42
C ASP A 209 -9.69 13.81 -8.93
N ASN A 210 -9.29 13.27 -10.08
CA ASN A 210 -9.91 12.09 -10.67
C ASN A 210 -9.66 10.83 -9.85
N GLU A 211 -8.43 10.62 -9.39
CA GLU A 211 -8.06 9.48 -8.54
C GLU A 211 -8.71 9.57 -7.16
N MET A 212 -8.81 10.78 -6.61
CA MET A 212 -9.50 11.04 -5.35
C MET A 212 -11.00 10.73 -5.46
N ALA A 213 -11.65 11.22 -6.51
CA ALA A 213 -13.07 10.93 -6.78
C ALA A 213 -13.30 9.41 -6.93
N ARG A 214 -12.44 8.70 -7.68
CA ARG A 214 -12.54 7.24 -7.79
C ARG A 214 -12.41 6.52 -6.45
N LEU A 215 -11.49 6.95 -5.59
CA LEU A 215 -11.33 6.38 -4.26
C LEU A 215 -12.58 6.62 -3.41
N GLN A 216 -13.12 7.85 -3.44
CA GLN A 216 -14.34 8.21 -2.72
C GLN A 216 -15.53 7.38 -3.20
N ASP A 217 -15.76 7.31 -4.52
CA ASP A 217 -16.85 6.54 -5.13
C ASP A 217 -16.74 5.04 -4.79
N THR A 218 -15.54 4.47 -4.94
CA THR A 218 -15.29 3.05 -4.59
C THR A 218 -15.56 2.79 -3.11
N PHE A 219 -15.11 3.69 -2.23
CA PHE A 219 -15.34 3.54 -0.81
C PHE A 219 -16.84 3.61 -0.46
N VAL A 220 -17.58 4.57 -1.01
CA VAL A 220 -19.03 4.71 -0.82
C VAL A 220 -19.77 3.48 -1.36
N GLU A 221 -19.36 2.95 -2.52
CA GLU A 221 -19.93 1.74 -3.10
C GLU A 221 -19.74 0.53 -2.17
N ILE A 222 -18.54 0.36 -1.60
CA ILE A 222 -18.25 -0.71 -0.64
C ILE A 222 -19.13 -0.56 0.61
N LEU A 223 -19.25 0.65 1.15
CA LEU A 223 -20.11 0.92 2.30
C LEU A 223 -21.58 0.58 2.00
N SER A 224 -22.09 1.04 0.85
CA SER A 224 -23.46 0.81 0.41
C SER A 224 -23.77 -0.69 0.24
N LYS A 225 -22.87 -1.44 -0.41
CA LYS A 225 -22.96 -2.92 -0.52
C LYS A 225 -22.95 -3.63 0.83
N ASN A 226 -22.41 -2.99 1.87
CA ASN A 226 -22.39 -3.48 3.23
C ASN A 226 -23.50 -2.87 4.12
N GLY A 227 -24.50 -2.22 3.51
CA GLY A 227 -25.66 -1.66 4.21
C GLY A 227 -25.37 -0.39 5.02
N ILE A 228 -24.24 0.28 4.74
CA ILE A 228 -23.85 1.54 5.38
C ILE A 228 -24.11 2.67 4.38
N SER A 229 -25.08 3.53 4.68
CA SER A 229 -25.37 4.72 3.87
C SER A 229 -24.69 5.95 4.47
N LEU A 230 -23.89 6.63 3.66
CA LEU A 230 -23.48 8.02 3.90
C LEU A 230 -24.45 8.92 3.12
N LYS A 231 -24.76 10.13 3.60
CA LYS A 231 -25.53 11.08 2.80
C LYS A 231 -24.70 11.50 1.58
N ASP A 232 -25.27 11.35 0.39
CA ASP A 232 -24.63 11.70 -0.89
C ASP A 232 -24.05 13.12 -0.85
N SER A 233 -22.73 13.18 -0.87
CA SER A 233 -21.96 14.42 -0.98
C SER A 233 -22.01 15.06 -2.37
N ASN A 234 -22.49 14.34 -3.39
CA ASN A 234 -22.63 14.84 -4.76
C ASN A 234 -24.03 15.39 -5.09
N SER A 235 -24.94 15.43 -4.12
CA SER A 235 -26.28 16.01 -4.33
C SER A 235 -26.30 17.55 -4.49
N ASN A 236 -25.15 18.23 -4.30
CA ASN A 236 -25.06 19.70 -4.30
C ASN A 236 -24.21 20.32 -5.44
N LYS A 237 -23.94 19.61 -6.54
CA LYS A 237 -23.29 20.21 -7.74
C LYS A 237 -24.16 20.14 -9.01
N SER A 238 -25.47 20.24 -8.86
CA SER A 238 -26.39 20.44 -9.98
C SER A 238 -27.43 21.51 -9.63
N LYS A 239 -27.00 22.77 -9.73
CA LYS A 239 -27.85 23.92 -10.03
C LYS A 239 -27.08 24.87 -10.92
#